data_AF-A0A1D6KT30-F1
#
_entry.id   AF-A0A1D6KT30-F1
#
_cell.length_a   1.000
_cell.length_b   1.000
_cell.length_c   1.000
_cell.angle_alpha   90.00
_cell.angle_beta   90.00
_cell.angle_gamma   90.00
#
_symmetry.space_group_name_H-M   'P 1'
#
loop_
_entity.id
_entity.type
_entity.pdbx_description
1 polymer ?
#
loop_
_entity_poly.entity_id
_entity_poly.type
_entity_poly.pdbx_seq_one_letter_code
_entity_poly.pdbx_strand_id
1 'polypeptide(L)'
;MEAQATATATVKEALAALYHHPDDAIRTAADRWLQEFQHTLDAWQVADSLLHDESSNLETLIFCSQTLRSKVQRDFEELPSEAFRSLQDSLYVLLKKFNKGPQKVRTQICIAIAALAVHVPVEDWGAGGIVNWLSDEMKAHPEFIPGFLELLIVLPQETSSYKIAARPERRRQFEIDLCSSANVAIDLLTACMAIDQLKEQVLEGFSSWLRFCHGISASELASHPLVHLALSSLNSDQFLEPAVNVTSELIHATVSHGSGAIAERMPLIQILVPHIMGLKEQLKDPSKDEEDVKAIARLYADMGESYVDLIATGSDDSIQIVNALLEVTSLLEFDISSMTFNFWHRLKRNLIKRDSYVSYGSEVAIEAEKNRRLQVFRPKFETLVSLVSFRVEYPEDYHTFSEEDRRDFRHVRYAVSDVLLDATEVLGGDSTLKLLSTKLAQAYGSCNNEQNPKWQPVEAALFCIQAIARSVSIEEREILPQVMSLLPCLPHHEQLLQTGSSWLALSRCYFL
;
A
#
# COMPACT_ATOMS: atom_id res chain seq x y z
N MET A 1 38.74 28.21 12.62
CA MET A 1 37.75 28.64 13.63
C MET A 1 36.94 29.84 13.19
N GLU A 2 37.54 30.97 12.81
CA GLU A 2 36.79 32.20 12.49
C GLU A 2 35.92 32.07 11.22
N ALA A 3 36.44 31.43 10.16
CA ALA A 3 35.65 31.13 8.95
C ALA A 3 34.47 30.18 9.22
N GLN A 4 34.67 29.16 10.07
CA GLN A 4 33.64 28.21 10.46
C GLN A 4 32.54 28.86 11.32
N ALA A 5 32.92 29.72 12.28
CA ALA A 5 31.97 30.48 13.08
C ALA A 5 31.14 31.46 12.22
N THR A 6 31.75 32.01 11.18
CA THR A 6 31.05 32.87 10.21
C THR A 6 30.05 32.05 9.38
N ALA A 7 30.44 30.87 8.92
CA ALA A 7 29.57 29.99 8.14
C ALA A 7 28.37 29.47 8.96
N THR A 8 28.58 29.07 10.22
CA THR A 8 27.49 28.62 11.11
C THR A 8 26.51 29.75 11.41
N ALA A 9 26.99 30.98 11.64
CA ALA A 9 26.15 32.15 11.83
C ALA A 9 25.32 32.47 10.58
N THR A 10 25.94 32.41 9.38
CA THR A 10 25.26 32.66 8.10
C THR A 10 24.12 31.66 7.85
N VAL A 11 24.33 30.37 8.17
CA VAL A 11 23.27 29.35 8.07
C VAL A 11 22.13 29.64 9.04
N LYS A 12 22.42 29.99 10.30
CA LYS A 12 21.38 30.36 11.28
C LYS A 12 20.58 31.58 10.83
N GLU A 13 21.22 32.59 10.25
CA GLU A 13 20.57 33.79 9.72
C GLU A 13 19.68 33.47 8.51
N ALA A 14 20.18 32.69 7.55
CA ALA A 14 19.40 32.27 6.39
C ALA A 14 18.17 31.44 6.78
N LEU A 15 18.31 30.55 7.77
CA LEU A 15 17.16 29.80 8.32
C LEU A 15 16.15 30.71 9.00
N ALA A 16 16.62 31.68 9.81
CA ALA A 16 15.72 32.65 10.44
C ALA A 16 14.95 33.47 9.39
N ALA A 17 15.62 33.85 8.29
CA ALA A 17 14.99 34.54 7.19
C ALA A 17 13.96 33.66 6.46
N LEU A 18 14.27 32.38 6.22
CA LEU A 18 13.36 31.44 5.56
C LEU A 18 12.06 31.25 6.34
N TYR A 19 12.13 31.01 7.66
CA TYR A 19 10.97 30.67 8.46
C TYR A 19 10.20 31.88 8.99
N HIS A 20 10.87 32.99 9.31
CA HIS A 20 10.28 34.09 10.09
C HIS A 20 10.20 35.42 9.34
N HIS A 21 10.80 35.56 8.16
CA HIS A 21 10.76 36.83 7.43
C HIS A 21 9.37 37.07 6.79
N PRO A 22 8.79 38.29 6.90
CA PRO A 22 7.46 38.59 6.37
C PRO A 22 7.39 38.74 4.85
N ASP A 23 8.52 39.06 4.20
CA ASP A 23 8.63 39.21 2.74
C ASP A 23 8.95 37.86 2.06
N ASP A 24 8.05 37.44 1.16
CA ASP A 24 8.19 36.23 0.35
C ASP A 24 9.44 36.21 -0.52
N ALA A 25 9.84 37.35 -1.09
CA ALA A 25 11.02 37.40 -1.96
C ALA A 25 12.31 37.05 -1.18
N ILE A 26 12.38 37.49 0.09
CA ILE A 26 13.51 37.19 0.98
C ILE A 26 13.46 35.73 1.43
N ARG A 27 12.28 35.17 1.72
CA ARG A 27 12.14 33.74 2.03
C ARG A 27 12.62 32.87 0.87
N THR A 28 12.20 33.18 -0.36
CA THR A 28 12.65 32.46 -1.57
C THR A 28 14.15 32.61 -1.81
N ALA A 29 14.72 33.79 -1.57
CA ALA A 29 16.15 34.01 -1.70
C ALA A 29 16.95 33.19 -0.66
N ALA A 30 16.47 33.15 0.59
CA ALA A 30 17.06 32.35 1.67
C ALA A 30 16.97 30.85 1.39
N ASP A 31 15.82 30.35 0.94
CA ASP A 31 15.63 28.95 0.53
C ASP A 31 16.63 28.56 -0.57
N ARG A 32 16.72 29.35 -1.64
CA ARG A 32 17.66 29.10 -2.73
C ARG A 32 19.12 29.08 -2.24
N TRP A 33 19.49 30.03 -1.39
CA TRP A 33 20.85 30.05 -0.83
C TRP A 33 21.13 28.81 0.03
N LEU A 34 20.17 28.38 0.85
CA LEU A 34 20.30 27.16 1.67
C LEU A 34 20.42 25.91 0.80
N GLN A 35 19.69 25.83 -0.31
CA GLN A 35 19.82 24.74 -1.28
C GLN A 35 21.20 24.74 -1.94
N GLU A 36 21.72 25.90 -2.36
CA GLU A 36 23.08 26.03 -2.89
C GLU A 36 24.13 25.64 -1.85
N PHE A 37 23.94 26.06 -0.60
CA PHE A 37 24.81 25.72 0.52
C PHE A 37 24.91 24.20 0.73
N GLN A 38 23.81 23.46 0.63
CA GLN A 38 23.80 22.00 0.78
C GLN A 38 24.72 21.28 -0.21
N HIS A 39 25.06 21.89 -1.34
CA HIS A 39 25.97 21.34 -2.34
C HIS A 39 27.44 21.68 -2.10
N THR A 40 27.75 22.55 -1.12
CA THR A 40 29.13 22.95 -0.82
C THR A 40 29.89 21.93 0.03
N LEU A 41 31.22 21.96 0.00
CA LEU A 41 32.06 21.14 0.89
C LEU A 41 31.93 21.55 2.36
N ASP A 42 31.73 22.84 2.62
CA ASP A 42 31.58 23.39 3.98
C ASP A 42 30.34 22.84 4.70
N ALA A 43 29.32 22.40 3.94
CA ALA A 43 28.09 21.84 4.48
C ALA A 43 28.32 20.65 5.42
N TRP A 44 29.33 19.81 5.15
CA TRP A 44 29.68 18.68 6.02
C TRP A 44 30.00 19.15 7.44
N GLN A 45 30.97 20.07 7.56
CA GLN A 45 31.47 20.51 8.86
C GLN A 45 30.48 21.45 9.56
N VAL A 46 29.81 22.31 8.81
CA VAL A 46 28.85 23.28 9.38
C VAL A 46 27.60 22.57 9.88
N ALA A 47 27.04 21.63 9.12
CA ALA A 47 25.87 20.86 9.57
C ALA A 47 26.21 20.03 10.81
N ASP A 48 27.34 19.33 10.81
CA ASP A 48 27.80 18.54 11.96
C ASP A 48 28.02 19.41 13.21
N SER A 49 28.69 20.56 13.06
CA SER A 49 28.92 21.51 14.15
C SER A 49 27.61 22.06 14.74
N LEU A 50 26.64 22.39 13.89
CA LEU A 50 25.35 22.92 14.33
C LEU A 50 24.47 21.86 15.01
N LEU A 51 24.64 20.57 14.65
CA LEU A 51 23.98 19.46 15.33
C LEU A 51 24.58 19.19 16.72
N HIS A 52 25.88 19.42 16.90
CA HIS A 52 26.56 19.31 18.19
C HIS A 52 26.29 20.49 19.13
N ASP A 53 26.05 21.68 18.58
CA ASP A 53 25.69 22.89 19.33
C ASP A 53 24.39 22.70 20.13
N GLU A 54 24.42 22.98 21.43
CA GLU A 54 23.25 22.93 22.32
C GLU A 54 22.31 24.14 22.15
N SER A 55 22.82 25.24 21.58
CA SER A 55 22.04 26.45 21.34
C SER A 55 21.21 26.42 20.05
N SER A 56 21.34 25.36 19.25
CA SER A 56 20.63 25.20 17.98
C SER A 56 19.13 24.98 18.20
N ASN A 57 18.31 25.76 17.49
CA ASN A 57 16.86 25.61 17.51
C ASN A 57 16.40 24.42 16.63
N LEU A 58 15.13 24.05 16.73
CA LEU A 58 14.58 22.89 16.00
C LEU A 58 14.72 23.03 14.47
N GLU A 59 14.51 24.22 13.92
CA GLU A 59 14.66 24.51 12.48
C GLU A 59 16.08 24.23 11.99
N THR A 60 17.08 24.67 12.75
CA THR A 60 18.51 24.42 12.49
C THR A 60 18.81 22.93 12.57
N LEU A 61 18.32 22.24 13.59
CA LEU A 61 18.55 20.80 13.76
C LEU A 61 17.93 19.98 12.62
N ILE A 62 16.71 20.32 12.19
CA ILE A 62 16.04 19.67 11.04
C ILE A 62 16.83 19.91 9.76
N PHE A 63 17.18 21.15 9.46
CA PHE A 63 17.94 21.48 8.25
C PHE A 63 19.30 20.78 8.21
N CYS A 64 20.07 20.84 9.31
CA CYS A 64 21.41 20.28 9.36
C CYS A 64 21.40 18.75 9.30
N SER A 65 20.45 18.09 9.97
CA SER A 65 20.34 16.62 9.91
C SER A 65 19.91 16.12 8.52
N GLN A 66 19.00 16.83 7.84
CA GLN A 66 18.65 16.54 6.44
C GLN A 66 19.82 16.79 5.48
N THR A 67 20.58 17.87 5.71
CA THR A 67 21.77 18.21 4.92
C THR A 67 22.82 17.11 5.07
N LEU A 68 23.14 16.71 6.31
CA LEU A 68 24.12 15.67 6.59
C LEU A 68 23.70 14.33 5.99
N ARG A 69 22.42 13.94 6.14
CA ARG A 69 21.86 12.76 5.45
C ARG A 69 22.06 12.83 3.94
N SER A 70 21.68 13.94 3.31
CA SER A 70 21.79 14.11 1.85
C SER A 70 23.24 14.04 1.39
N LYS A 71 24.16 14.67 2.15
CA LYS A 71 25.60 14.61 1.92
C LYS A 71 26.13 13.18 1.97
N VAL A 72 25.76 12.39 2.98
CA VAL A 72 26.13 10.97 3.04
C VAL A 72 25.53 10.17 1.90
N GLN A 73 24.28 10.41 1.55
CA GLN A 73 23.62 9.67 0.46
C GLN A 73 24.20 10.00 -0.91
N ARG A 74 24.56 11.25 -1.20
CA ARG A 74 24.83 11.69 -2.58
C ARG A 74 26.28 12.07 -2.85
N ASP A 75 26.94 12.63 -1.84
CA ASP A 75 28.20 13.34 -1.99
C ASP A 75 29.32 12.66 -1.17
N PHE A 76 29.16 11.38 -0.80
CA PHE A 76 30.13 10.65 0.02
C PHE A 76 31.55 10.64 -0.59
N GLU A 77 31.66 10.65 -1.93
CA GLU A 77 32.95 10.70 -2.64
C GLU A 77 33.71 12.02 -2.43
N GLU A 78 33.09 13.08 -1.89
CA GLU A 78 33.76 14.32 -1.48
C GLU A 78 34.70 14.11 -0.27
N LEU A 79 34.44 13.08 0.54
CA LEU A 79 35.20 12.83 1.76
C LEU A 79 36.51 12.07 1.48
N PRO A 80 37.62 12.45 2.13
CA PRO A 80 38.83 11.63 2.13
C PRO A 80 38.57 10.23 2.70
N SER A 81 39.26 9.22 2.19
CA SER A 81 39.09 7.80 2.59
C SER A 81 39.32 7.52 4.09
N GLU A 82 39.90 8.45 4.84
CA GLU A 82 40.13 8.31 6.29
C GLU A 82 39.07 9.05 7.12
N ALA A 83 38.35 10.01 6.51
CA ALA A 83 37.41 10.88 7.22
C ALA A 83 36.11 10.16 7.61
N PHE A 84 35.79 9.03 6.99
CA PHE A 84 34.55 8.29 7.29
C PHE A 84 34.50 7.80 8.74
N ARG A 85 35.63 7.45 9.36
CA ARG A 85 35.67 7.01 10.77
C ARG A 85 35.25 8.14 11.71
N SER A 86 35.80 9.35 11.48
CA SER A 86 35.41 10.53 12.24
C SER A 86 33.93 10.87 12.04
N LEU A 87 33.40 10.68 10.82
CA LEU A 87 31.99 10.89 10.54
C LEU A 87 31.11 9.84 11.24
N GLN A 88 31.52 8.57 11.24
CA GLN A 88 30.85 7.47 11.93
C GLN A 88 30.76 7.76 13.43
N ASP A 89 31.88 8.14 14.06
CA ASP A 89 31.93 8.52 15.48
C ASP A 89 31.00 9.70 15.77
N SER A 90 31.03 10.72 14.91
CA SER A 90 30.18 11.90 15.03
C SER A 90 28.68 11.55 14.96
N LEU A 91 28.28 10.78 13.94
CA LEU A 91 26.89 10.34 13.77
C LEU A 91 26.43 9.47 14.95
N TYR A 92 27.30 8.62 15.49
CA TYR A 92 27.00 7.81 16.67
C TYR A 92 26.78 8.67 17.93
N VAL A 93 27.63 9.69 18.14
CA VAL A 93 27.44 10.66 19.23
C VAL A 93 26.12 11.42 19.06
N LEU A 94 25.79 11.84 17.82
CA LEU A 94 24.53 12.50 17.51
C LEU A 94 23.32 11.59 17.73
N LEU A 95 23.41 10.30 17.39
CA LEU A 95 22.35 9.32 17.64
C LEU A 95 22.05 9.21 19.15
N LYS A 96 23.10 9.12 19.98
CA LYS A 96 22.95 9.12 21.45
C LYS A 96 22.37 10.44 21.96
N LYS A 97 22.87 11.59 21.47
CA LYS A 97 22.37 12.94 21.83
C LYS A 97 20.87 13.08 21.54
N PHE A 98 20.44 12.66 20.36
CA PHE A 98 19.06 12.81 19.91
C PHE A 98 18.16 11.62 20.22
N ASN A 99 18.61 10.61 20.98
CA ASN A 99 17.79 9.47 21.39
C ASN A 99 16.46 9.91 22.01
N LYS A 100 16.47 10.88 22.93
CA LYS A 100 15.26 11.50 23.53
C LYS A 100 14.90 12.86 22.89
N GLY A 101 15.56 13.21 21.79
CA GLY A 101 15.35 14.45 21.06
C GLY A 101 14.20 14.38 20.05
N PRO A 102 14.05 15.40 19.18
CA PRO A 102 13.02 15.41 18.15
C PRO A 102 13.16 14.20 17.22
N GLN A 103 12.12 13.37 17.11
CA GLN A 103 12.10 12.17 16.26
C GLN A 103 12.53 12.50 14.83
N LYS A 104 12.00 13.60 14.25
CA LYS A 104 12.38 14.06 12.91
C LYS A 104 13.87 14.22 12.70
N VAL A 105 14.64 14.62 13.73
CA VAL A 105 16.09 14.78 13.65
C VAL A 105 16.76 13.42 13.80
N ARG A 106 16.33 12.63 14.80
CA ARG A 106 16.85 11.28 15.07
C ARG A 106 16.73 10.37 13.85
N THR A 107 15.58 10.37 13.17
CA THR A 107 15.37 9.58 11.93
C THR A 107 16.37 9.94 10.84
N GLN A 108 16.68 11.23 10.65
CA GLN A 108 17.64 11.66 9.63
C GLN A 108 19.05 11.19 9.95
N ILE A 109 19.44 11.18 11.23
CA ILE A 109 20.71 10.63 11.69
C ILE A 109 20.75 9.12 11.47
N CYS A 110 19.68 8.38 11.81
CA CYS A 110 19.58 6.95 11.52
C CYS A 110 19.73 6.65 10.02
N ILE A 111 19.07 7.44 9.16
CA ILE A 111 19.20 7.30 7.70
C ILE A 111 20.64 7.62 7.25
N ALA A 112 21.28 8.65 7.80
CA ALA A 112 22.66 8.98 7.48
C ALA A 112 23.62 7.84 7.87
N ILE A 113 23.44 7.23 9.04
CA ILE A 113 24.22 6.07 9.48
C ILE A 113 23.97 4.86 8.56
N ALA A 114 22.71 4.57 8.23
CA ALA A 114 22.37 3.48 7.31
C ALA A 114 22.99 3.69 5.91
N ALA A 115 22.93 4.91 5.38
CA ALA A 115 23.57 5.25 4.11
C ALA A 115 25.10 5.11 4.19
N LEU A 116 25.72 5.56 5.28
CA LEU A 116 27.16 5.39 5.51
C LEU A 116 27.55 3.91 5.52
N ALA A 117 26.72 3.05 6.12
CA ALA A 117 26.95 1.61 6.17
C ALA A 117 26.99 0.95 4.78
N VAL A 118 26.23 1.48 3.82
CA VAL A 118 26.28 1.03 2.42
C VAL A 118 27.64 1.38 1.79
N HIS A 119 28.17 2.57 2.07
CA HIS A 119 29.43 3.03 1.48
C HIS A 119 30.67 2.32 2.05
N VAL A 120 30.64 1.97 3.33
CA VAL A 120 31.80 1.46 4.08
C VAL A 120 31.78 -0.07 4.16
N PRO A 121 32.92 -0.78 4.05
CA PRO A 121 32.99 -2.25 4.21
C PRO A 121 32.44 -2.75 5.56
N VAL A 122 31.98 -4.01 5.60
CA VAL A 122 31.44 -4.66 6.81
C VAL A 122 32.46 -4.69 7.95
N GLU A 123 33.73 -4.91 7.63
CA GLU A 123 34.84 -5.03 8.58
C GLU A 123 35.04 -3.77 9.42
N ASP A 124 34.74 -2.61 8.86
CA ASP A 124 34.87 -1.31 9.53
C ASP A 124 33.75 -1.05 10.55
N TRP A 125 32.66 -1.82 10.49
CA TRP A 125 31.64 -1.86 11.54
C TRP A 125 31.95 -2.92 12.61
N GLY A 126 33.01 -3.70 12.45
CA GLY A 126 33.39 -4.78 13.36
C GLY A 126 32.99 -6.18 12.86
N ALA A 127 33.28 -7.19 13.69
CA ALA A 127 33.04 -8.58 13.34
C ALA A 127 31.54 -8.87 13.17
N GLY A 128 31.11 -9.06 11.92
CA GLY A 128 29.72 -9.36 11.56
C GLY A 128 28.85 -8.14 11.26
N GLY A 129 29.45 -6.98 11.02
CA GLY A 129 28.79 -5.82 10.41
C GLY A 129 27.92 -5.00 11.34
N ILE A 130 27.20 -4.04 10.73
CA ILE A 130 26.44 -3.01 11.45
C ILE A 130 25.35 -3.58 12.38
N VAL A 131 24.71 -4.69 12.02
CA VAL A 131 23.66 -5.30 12.86
C VAL A 131 24.26 -5.91 14.13
N ASN A 132 25.43 -6.55 14.03
CA ASN A 132 26.12 -7.09 15.19
C ASN A 132 26.68 -5.97 16.07
N TRP A 133 27.26 -4.94 15.46
CA TRP A 133 27.65 -3.73 16.18
C TRP A 133 26.46 -3.15 16.96
N LEU A 134 25.30 -3.03 16.32
CA LEU A 134 24.08 -2.55 16.96
C LEU A 134 23.62 -3.47 18.10
N SER A 135 23.76 -4.79 17.94
CA SER A 135 23.48 -5.79 18.98
C SER A 135 24.32 -5.54 20.24
N ASP A 136 25.62 -5.30 20.06
CA ASP A 136 26.54 -5.06 21.16
C ASP A 136 26.29 -3.71 21.83
N GLU A 137 25.99 -2.68 21.03
CA GLU A 137 25.62 -1.35 21.52
C GLU A 137 24.32 -1.35 22.33
N MET A 138 23.29 -2.07 21.87
CA MET A 138 22.01 -2.22 22.60
C MET A 138 22.20 -2.93 23.94
N LYS A 139 23.14 -3.90 24.03
CA LYS A 139 23.47 -4.58 25.29
C LYS A 139 24.28 -3.70 26.23
N ALA A 140 25.26 -2.95 25.70
CA ALA A 140 26.12 -2.08 26.48
C ALA A 140 25.39 -0.83 27.00
N HIS A 141 24.43 -0.32 26.22
CA HIS A 141 23.75 0.94 26.46
C HIS A 141 22.22 0.82 26.31
N PRO A 142 21.53 0.12 27.24
CA PRO A 142 20.09 -0.09 27.17
C PRO A 142 19.27 1.21 27.18
N GLU A 143 19.82 2.30 27.73
CA GLU A 143 19.20 3.63 27.74
C GLU A 143 18.99 4.25 26.35
N PHE A 144 19.72 3.79 25.34
CA PHE A 144 19.66 4.27 23.96
C PHE A 144 18.96 3.30 22.99
N ILE A 145 18.33 2.23 23.51
CA ILE A 145 17.57 1.25 22.71
C ILE A 145 16.58 1.90 21.73
N PRO A 146 15.79 2.93 22.07
CA PRO A 146 14.82 3.50 21.11
C PRO A 146 15.49 4.05 19.84
N GLY A 147 16.63 4.74 19.97
CA GLY A 147 17.39 5.25 18.85
C GLY A 147 18.08 4.14 18.04
N PHE A 148 18.62 3.12 18.72
CA PHE A 148 19.20 1.96 18.05
C PHE A 148 18.15 1.14 17.30
N LEU A 149 16.98 0.95 17.89
CA LEU A 149 15.86 0.27 17.25
C LEU A 149 15.41 1.03 15.99
N GLU A 150 15.36 2.36 16.05
CA GLU A 150 15.05 3.17 14.86
C GLU A 150 16.10 3.00 13.74
N LEU A 151 17.39 2.91 14.09
CA LEU A 151 18.42 2.55 13.11
C LEU A 151 18.19 1.15 12.54
N LEU A 152 17.85 0.16 13.38
CA LEU A 152 17.55 -1.20 12.94
C LEU A 152 16.37 -1.26 11.96
N ILE A 153 15.36 -0.41 12.13
CA ILE A 153 14.20 -0.28 11.22
C ILE A 153 14.63 0.30 9.87
N VAL A 154 15.44 1.36 9.89
CA VAL A 154 15.81 2.13 8.69
C VAL A 154 16.83 1.41 7.80
N LEU A 155 17.70 0.56 8.37
CA LEU A 155 18.75 -0.16 7.63
C LEU A 155 18.25 -0.90 6.38
N PRO A 156 17.27 -1.82 6.46
CA PRO A 156 16.74 -2.50 5.29
C PRO A 156 16.11 -1.53 4.27
N GLN A 157 15.44 -0.46 4.73
CA GLN A 157 14.78 0.52 3.87
C GLN A 157 15.78 1.31 3.02
N GLU A 158 16.89 1.73 3.62
CA GLU A 158 17.94 2.46 2.93
C GLU A 158 18.74 1.58 1.99
N THR A 159 18.87 0.28 2.27
CA THR A 159 19.53 -0.66 1.35
C THR A 159 18.84 -0.72 -0.01
N SER A 160 17.51 -0.67 -0.02
CA SER A 160 16.70 -0.64 -1.24
C SER A 160 16.59 0.77 -1.88
N SER A 161 17.18 1.80 -1.26
CA SER A 161 17.08 3.18 -1.73
C SER A 161 17.99 3.46 -2.92
N TYR A 162 17.39 3.95 -4.02
CA TYR A 162 18.14 4.42 -5.18
C TYR A 162 18.91 5.72 -4.92
N LYS A 163 18.61 6.43 -3.83
CA LYS A 163 19.20 7.75 -3.52
C LYS A 163 20.68 7.69 -3.15
N ILE A 164 21.15 6.54 -2.67
CA ILE A 164 22.54 6.36 -2.23
C ILE A 164 23.47 6.29 -3.47
N ALA A 165 24.43 7.18 -3.62
CA ALA A 165 25.39 7.17 -4.74
C ALA A 165 26.51 6.15 -4.51
N ALA A 166 26.15 4.90 -4.23
CA ALA A 166 27.09 3.79 -4.08
C ALA A 166 27.18 2.96 -5.37
N ARG A 167 28.38 2.44 -5.66
CA ARG A 167 28.64 1.55 -6.80
C ARG A 167 27.75 0.30 -6.73
N PRO A 168 27.20 -0.19 -7.86
CA PRO A 168 26.29 -1.34 -7.87
C PRO A 168 26.86 -2.59 -7.18
N GLU A 169 28.15 -2.88 -7.37
CA GLU A 169 28.82 -4.02 -6.74
C GLU A 169 28.86 -3.88 -5.22
N ARG A 170 29.14 -2.68 -4.71
CA ARG A 170 29.16 -2.44 -3.26
C ARG A 170 27.76 -2.58 -2.66
N ARG A 171 26.74 -2.05 -3.32
CA ARG A 171 25.34 -2.19 -2.91
C ARG A 171 24.91 -3.65 -2.82
N ARG A 172 25.19 -4.43 -3.87
CA ARG A 172 24.89 -5.87 -3.88
C ARG A 172 25.63 -6.61 -2.76
N GLN A 173 26.89 -6.27 -2.52
CA GLN A 173 27.64 -6.88 -1.42
C GLN A 173 27.01 -6.54 -0.08
N PHE A 174 26.69 -5.27 0.19
CA PHE A 174 26.02 -4.86 1.42
C PHE A 174 24.65 -5.52 1.60
N GLU A 175 23.87 -5.69 0.53
CA GLU A 175 22.60 -6.40 0.56
C GLU A 175 22.77 -7.87 0.97
N ILE A 176 23.77 -8.58 0.42
CA ILE A 176 24.11 -9.95 0.82
C ILE A 176 24.53 -10.00 2.29
N ASP A 177 25.39 -9.06 2.70
CA ASP A 177 25.90 -8.98 4.06
C ASP A 177 24.74 -8.74 5.05
N LEU A 178 23.85 -7.79 4.74
CA LEU A 178 22.70 -7.46 5.57
C LEU A 178 21.68 -8.60 5.64
N CYS A 179 21.43 -9.29 4.52
CA CYS A 179 20.60 -10.50 4.48
C CYS A 179 21.18 -11.61 5.39
N SER A 180 22.50 -11.77 5.44
CA SER A 180 23.16 -12.76 6.31
C SER A 180 22.98 -12.45 7.80
N SER A 181 22.78 -11.18 8.17
CA SER A 181 22.53 -10.73 9.54
C SER A 181 21.04 -10.61 9.89
N ALA A 182 20.12 -10.98 9.01
CA ALA A 182 18.67 -10.81 9.23
C ALA A 182 18.15 -11.55 10.47
N ASN A 183 18.64 -12.75 10.75
CA ASN A 183 18.25 -13.50 11.96
C ASN A 183 18.66 -12.76 13.24
N VAL A 184 19.85 -12.14 13.26
CA VAL A 184 20.31 -11.34 14.40
C VAL A 184 19.41 -10.13 14.61
N ALA A 185 19.01 -9.45 13.53
CA ALA A 185 18.06 -8.33 13.61
C ALA A 185 16.71 -8.77 14.20
N ILE A 186 16.20 -9.93 13.80
CA ILE A 186 14.93 -10.48 14.29
C ILE A 186 15.03 -10.92 15.75
N ASP A 187 16.16 -11.48 16.17
CA ASP A 187 16.42 -11.79 17.58
C ASP A 187 16.45 -10.51 18.43
N LEU A 188 17.04 -9.43 17.93
CA LEU A 188 17.03 -8.11 18.59
C LEU A 188 15.62 -7.54 18.71
N LEU A 189 14.83 -7.60 17.65
CA LEU A 189 13.42 -7.18 17.66
C LEU A 189 12.62 -8.02 18.68
N THR A 190 12.85 -9.33 18.72
CA THR A 190 12.22 -10.25 19.67
C THR A 190 12.57 -9.90 21.11
N ALA A 191 13.83 -9.56 21.39
CA ALA A 191 14.25 -9.11 22.71
C ALA A 191 13.58 -7.78 23.12
N CYS A 192 13.36 -6.87 22.16
CA CYS A 192 12.70 -5.59 22.40
C CYS A 192 11.19 -5.70 22.66
N MET A 193 10.56 -6.85 22.34
CA MET A 193 9.13 -7.08 22.62
C MET A 193 8.77 -6.95 24.10
N ALA A 194 9.74 -7.16 25.01
CA ALA A 194 9.53 -7.05 26.46
C ALA A 194 9.30 -5.60 26.93
N ILE A 195 9.51 -4.61 26.05
CA ILE A 195 9.36 -3.18 26.36
C ILE A 195 8.09 -2.66 25.66
N ASP A 196 6.99 -2.57 26.40
CA ASP A 196 5.67 -2.22 25.84
C ASP A 196 5.66 -0.92 25.04
N GLN A 197 6.45 0.09 25.43
CA GLN A 197 6.53 1.39 24.74
C GLN A 197 7.15 1.28 23.33
N LEU A 198 7.87 0.20 23.03
CA LEU A 198 8.55 -0.02 21.76
C LEU A 198 7.77 -0.96 20.84
N LYS A 199 6.59 -1.43 21.26
CA LYS A 199 5.82 -2.44 20.52
C LYS A 199 5.52 -2.03 19.08
N GLU A 200 5.15 -0.78 18.85
CA GLU A 200 4.93 -0.20 17.51
C GLU A 200 6.21 -0.26 16.66
N GLN A 201 7.33 0.25 17.18
CA GLN A 201 8.64 0.22 16.51
C GLN A 201 9.13 -1.20 16.24
N VAL A 202 8.85 -2.15 17.14
CA VAL A 202 9.18 -3.57 16.95
C VAL A 202 8.39 -4.17 15.78
N LEU A 203 7.09 -3.86 15.67
CA LEU A 203 6.26 -4.30 14.54
C LEU A 203 6.71 -3.66 13.22
N GLU A 204 6.98 -2.35 13.22
CA GLU A 204 7.53 -1.64 12.06
C GLU A 204 8.87 -2.24 11.60
N GLY A 205 9.77 -2.51 12.54
CA GLY A 205 11.04 -3.17 12.27
C GLY A 205 10.83 -4.54 11.68
N PHE A 206 9.97 -5.35 12.27
CA PHE A 206 9.71 -6.68 11.77
C PHE A 206 9.14 -6.67 10.34
N SER A 207 8.17 -5.79 10.05
CA SER A 207 7.66 -5.58 8.69
C SER A 207 8.77 -5.15 7.72
N SER A 208 9.63 -4.22 8.14
CA SER A 208 10.74 -3.73 7.31
C SER A 208 11.78 -4.81 6.99
N TRP A 209 12.06 -5.72 7.93
CA TRP A 209 12.98 -6.84 7.74
C TRP A 209 12.36 -7.97 6.92
N LEU A 210 11.07 -8.26 7.08
CA LEU A 210 10.34 -9.23 6.24
C LEU A 210 10.31 -8.80 4.77
N ARG A 211 10.07 -7.51 4.50
CA ARG A 211 10.08 -6.95 3.15
C ARG A 211 11.46 -7.04 2.49
N PHE A 212 12.52 -6.90 3.28
CA PHE A 212 13.89 -6.91 2.78
C PHE A 212 14.43 -8.33 2.56
N CYS A 213 14.31 -9.21 3.57
CA CYS A 213 14.91 -10.54 3.53
C CYS A 213 13.86 -11.64 3.58
N HIS A 214 13.80 -12.43 2.50
CA HIS A 214 12.91 -13.57 2.34
C HIS A 214 13.63 -14.90 2.71
N GLY A 215 14.53 -14.88 3.69
CA GLY A 215 15.36 -16.04 4.05
C GLY A 215 14.72 -17.02 5.03
N ILE A 216 13.61 -16.65 5.67
CA ILE A 216 13.02 -17.38 6.81
C ILE A 216 11.93 -18.31 6.31
N SER A 217 11.94 -19.56 6.79
CA SER A 217 10.94 -20.52 6.37
C SER A 217 9.54 -20.18 6.93
N ALA A 218 8.49 -20.53 6.20
CA ALA A 218 7.12 -20.34 6.67
C ALA A 218 6.83 -21.09 7.98
N SER A 219 7.49 -22.22 8.24
CA SER A 219 7.35 -22.95 9.50
C SER A 219 8.00 -22.21 10.68
N GLU A 220 9.16 -21.58 10.49
CA GLU A 220 9.79 -20.76 11.52
C GLU A 220 8.93 -19.54 11.83
N LEU A 221 8.49 -18.83 10.79
CA LEU A 221 7.58 -17.67 10.93
C LEU A 221 6.27 -18.05 11.65
N ALA A 222 5.66 -19.18 11.30
CA ALA A 222 4.40 -19.64 11.90
C ALA A 222 4.48 -19.81 13.43
N SER A 223 5.66 -20.14 13.97
CA SER A 223 5.89 -20.31 15.41
C SER A 223 6.58 -19.12 16.08
N HIS A 224 6.87 -18.06 15.32
CA HIS A 224 7.70 -16.97 15.77
C HIS A 224 6.93 -16.03 16.73
N PRO A 225 7.51 -15.62 17.88
CA PRO A 225 6.83 -14.73 18.82
C PRO A 225 6.37 -13.39 18.22
N LEU A 226 7.17 -12.80 17.33
CA LEU A 226 6.78 -11.56 16.62
C LEU A 226 5.54 -11.74 15.73
N VAL A 227 5.34 -12.92 15.14
CA VAL A 227 4.13 -13.22 14.35
C VAL A 227 2.92 -13.31 15.27
N HIS A 228 3.02 -14.00 16.40
CA HIS A 228 1.95 -14.04 17.40
C HIS A 228 1.63 -12.65 17.98
N LEU A 229 2.65 -11.81 18.19
CA LEU A 229 2.47 -10.42 18.62
C LEU A 229 1.72 -9.59 17.58
N ALA A 230 2.11 -9.70 16.29
CA ALA A 230 1.41 -8.99 15.22
C ALA A 230 -0.06 -9.41 15.13
N LEU A 231 -0.32 -10.72 15.08
CA LEU A 231 -1.68 -11.25 14.93
C LEU A 231 -2.59 -10.91 16.12
N SER A 232 -2.06 -10.94 17.34
CA SER A 232 -2.82 -10.50 18.52
C SER A 232 -3.08 -8.99 18.54
N SER A 233 -2.17 -8.20 17.94
CA SER A 233 -2.27 -6.75 17.88
C SER A 233 -3.26 -6.24 16.82
N LEU A 234 -3.73 -7.10 15.90
CA LEU A 234 -4.80 -6.77 14.96
C LEU A 234 -6.13 -6.41 15.63
N ASN A 235 -6.33 -6.76 16.91
CA ASN A 235 -7.53 -6.39 17.67
C ASN A 235 -7.31 -5.13 18.54
N SER A 236 -6.20 -4.43 18.38
CA SER A 236 -5.85 -3.24 19.15
C SER A 236 -5.81 -2.02 18.25
N ASP A 237 -6.69 -1.06 18.49
CA ASP A 237 -6.79 0.19 17.71
C ASP A 237 -5.43 0.91 17.64
N GLN A 238 -4.70 0.98 18.77
CA GLN A 238 -3.38 1.61 18.83
C GLN A 238 -2.33 0.96 17.92
N PHE A 239 -2.39 -0.36 17.72
CA PHE A 239 -1.34 -1.12 17.03
C PHE A 239 -1.83 -1.76 15.74
N LEU A 240 -3.02 -1.40 15.26
CA LEU A 240 -3.65 -2.02 14.11
C LEU A 240 -2.82 -1.83 12.84
N GLU A 241 -2.49 -0.58 12.47
CA GLU A 241 -1.75 -0.30 11.23
C GLU A 241 -0.36 -0.97 11.19
N PRO A 242 0.49 -0.91 12.25
CA PRO A 242 1.73 -1.69 12.30
C PRO A 242 1.51 -3.20 12.19
N ALA A 243 0.47 -3.74 12.84
CA ALA A 243 0.14 -5.16 12.79
C ALA A 243 -0.35 -5.60 11.41
N VAL A 244 -1.16 -4.79 10.73
CA VAL A 244 -1.59 -5.00 9.35
C VAL A 244 -0.36 -5.01 8.44
N ASN A 245 0.55 -4.04 8.57
CA ASN A 245 1.78 -3.99 7.78
C ASN A 245 2.63 -5.26 7.93
N VAL A 246 2.81 -5.76 9.15
CA VAL A 246 3.49 -7.05 9.36
C VAL A 246 2.72 -8.19 8.70
N THR A 247 1.39 -8.24 8.87
CA THR A 247 0.56 -9.34 8.38
C THR A 247 0.54 -9.37 6.85
N SER A 248 0.46 -8.23 6.17
CA SER A 248 0.59 -8.11 4.71
C SER A 248 1.95 -8.61 4.22
N GLU A 249 3.06 -8.26 4.89
CA GLU A 249 4.38 -8.79 4.53
C GLU A 249 4.48 -10.30 4.75
N LEU A 250 3.84 -10.85 5.80
CA LEU A 250 3.77 -12.31 6.01
C LEU A 250 2.96 -13.00 4.91
N ILE A 251 1.87 -12.40 4.45
CA ILE A 251 1.12 -12.89 3.28
C ILE A 251 2.02 -12.87 2.04
N HIS A 252 2.73 -11.77 1.78
CA HIS A 252 3.65 -11.68 0.64
C HIS A 252 4.80 -12.66 0.72
N ALA A 253 5.32 -12.96 1.92
CA ALA A 253 6.32 -13.99 2.13
C ALA A 253 5.78 -15.36 1.68
N THR A 254 4.51 -15.69 1.92
CA THR A 254 3.95 -16.97 1.43
C THR A 254 3.90 -17.08 -0.09
N VAL A 255 3.88 -15.98 -0.85
CA VAL A 255 3.76 -15.98 -2.32
C VAL A 255 5.11 -15.81 -3.01
N SER A 256 5.98 -14.94 -2.50
CA SER A 256 7.20 -14.47 -3.16
C SER A 256 8.32 -15.51 -3.29
N HIS A 257 8.26 -16.62 -2.53
CA HIS A 257 9.20 -17.72 -2.72
C HIS A 257 8.94 -18.44 -4.06
N GLY A 258 9.91 -18.40 -4.97
CA GLY A 258 9.89 -19.19 -6.21
C GLY A 258 9.81 -20.70 -5.93
N SER A 259 9.06 -21.40 -6.79
CA SER A 259 8.97 -22.88 -6.95
C SER A 259 8.76 -23.81 -5.74
N GLY A 260 8.74 -23.34 -4.49
CA GLY A 260 8.45 -24.17 -3.32
C GLY A 260 7.00 -24.68 -3.36
N ALA A 261 6.78 -25.95 -3.03
CA ALA A 261 5.45 -26.56 -3.06
C ALA A 261 4.49 -25.83 -2.09
N ILE A 262 3.20 -25.75 -2.43
CA ILE A 262 2.15 -25.16 -1.57
C ILE A 262 2.22 -25.69 -0.12
N ALA A 263 2.61 -26.97 0.04
CA ALA A 263 2.78 -27.63 1.32
C ALA A 263 3.77 -26.93 2.27
N GLU A 264 4.84 -26.32 1.75
CA GLU A 264 5.86 -25.64 2.57
C GLU A 264 5.35 -24.34 3.19
N ARG A 265 4.35 -23.72 2.55
CA ARG A 265 3.77 -22.43 2.96
C ARG A 265 2.55 -22.60 3.85
N MET A 266 1.93 -23.77 3.80
CA MET A 266 0.66 -24.07 4.46
C MET A 266 0.64 -23.81 5.97
N PRO A 267 1.71 -24.08 6.76
CA PRO A 267 1.72 -23.77 8.18
C PRO A 267 1.46 -22.30 8.49
N LEU A 268 2.04 -21.38 7.71
CA LEU A 268 1.84 -19.95 7.90
C LEU A 268 0.45 -19.53 7.44
N ILE A 269 -0.01 -20.01 6.28
CA ILE A 269 -1.37 -19.73 5.77
C ILE A 269 -2.45 -20.16 6.78
N GLN A 270 -2.29 -21.34 7.38
CA GLN A 270 -3.23 -21.89 8.37
C GLN A 270 -3.35 -21.05 9.64
N ILE A 271 -2.35 -20.24 9.96
CA ILE A 271 -2.39 -19.32 11.10
C ILE A 271 -2.90 -17.94 10.66
N LEU A 272 -2.45 -17.42 9.51
CA LEU A 272 -2.82 -16.09 9.04
C LEU A 272 -4.32 -15.99 8.72
N VAL A 273 -4.86 -16.94 7.93
CA VAL A 273 -6.24 -16.85 7.42
C VAL A 273 -7.28 -16.75 8.53
N PRO A 274 -7.27 -17.60 9.58
CA PRO A 274 -8.26 -17.49 10.66
C PRO A 274 -8.21 -16.15 11.41
N HIS A 275 -7.01 -15.58 11.63
CA HIS A 275 -6.87 -14.30 12.33
C HIS A 275 -7.42 -13.15 11.48
N ILE A 276 -7.13 -13.13 10.17
CA ILE A 276 -7.66 -12.12 9.25
C ILE A 276 -9.18 -12.22 9.18
N MET A 277 -9.71 -13.44 9.01
CA MET A 277 -11.16 -13.69 8.98
C MET A 277 -11.86 -13.31 10.30
N GLY A 278 -11.14 -13.33 11.42
CA GLY A 278 -11.64 -12.86 12.72
C GLY A 278 -11.92 -11.36 12.79
N LEU A 279 -11.32 -10.55 11.90
CA LEU A 279 -11.51 -9.10 11.84
C LEU A 279 -12.80 -8.69 11.11
N LYS A 280 -13.52 -9.66 10.54
CA LYS A 280 -14.67 -9.41 9.67
C LYS A 280 -15.72 -8.49 10.29
N GLU A 281 -16.05 -8.72 11.57
CA GLU A 281 -17.05 -7.92 12.27
C GLU A 281 -16.60 -6.46 12.49
N GLN A 282 -15.29 -6.21 12.55
CA GLN A 282 -14.74 -4.85 12.72
C GLN A 282 -14.96 -3.97 11.48
N LEU A 283 -15.13 -4.55 10.29
CA LEU A 283 -15.45 -3.80 9.06
C LEU A 283 -16.79 -3.06 9.14
N LYS A 284 -17.69 -3.49 10.03
CA LYS A 284 -19.03 -2.90 10.23
C LYS A 284 -19.18 -2.24 11.59
N ASP A 285 -18.10 -2.16 12.36
CA ASP A 285 -18.14 -1.58 13.69
C ASP A 285 -18.20 -0.05 13.57
N PRO A 286 -19.29 0.61 14.02
CA PRO A 286 -19.43 2.04 13.93
C PRO A 286 -18.48 2.82 14.86
N SER A 287 -17.76 2.13 15.76
CA SER A 287 -16.74 2.75 16.61
C SER A 287 -15.38 2.89 15.92
N LYS A 288 -15.16 2.18 14.80
CA LYS A 288 -13.93 2.27 14.01
C LYS A 288 -13.93 3.52 13.14
N ASP A 289 -12.77 4.15 13.05
CA ASP A 289 -12.56 5.23 12.10
C ASP A 289 -12.27 4.69 10.68
N GLU A 290 -12.28 5.59 9.71
CA GLU A 290 -12.09 5.25 8.30
C GLU A 290 -10.72 4.63 8.02
N GLU A 291 -9.66 5.08 8.70
CA GLU A 291 -8.30 4.59 8.52
C GLU A 291 -8.14 3.17 9.05
N ASP A 292 -8.74 2.85 10.20
CA ASP A 292 -8.80 1.50 10.75
C ASP A 292 -9.54 0.54 9.79
N VAL A 293 -10.71 0.95 9.30
CA VAL A 293 -11.50 0.15 8.35
C VAL A 293 -10.71 -0.06 7.05
N LYS A 294 -10.03 0.97 6.57
CA LYS A 294 -9.16 0.93 5.39
C LYS A 294 -7.97 -0.01 5.58
N ALA A 295 -7.32 0.01 6.74
CA ALA A 295 -6.24 -0.90 7.06
C ALA A 295 -6.71 -2.37 7.06
N ILE A 296 -7.87 -2.67 7.66
CA ILE A 296 -8.45 -4.02 7.67
C ILE A 296 -8.86 -4.44 6.24
N ALA A 297 -9.49 -3.55 5.48
CA ALA A 297 -9.87 -3.79 4.09
C ALA A 297 -8.67 -4.11 3.19
N ARG A 298 -7.55 -3.38 3.36
CA ARG A 298 -6.27 -3.65 2.68
C ARG A 298 -5.79 -5.07 2.97
N LEU A 299 -5.85 -5.50 4.23
CA LEU A 299 -5.45 -6.85 4.61
C LEU A 299 -6.30 -7.94 3.96
N TYR A 300 -7.61 -7.73 3.85
CA TYR A 300 -8.49 -8.63 3.11
C TYR A 300 -8.16 -8.67 1.61
N ALA A 301 -7.92 -7.52 0.99
CA ALA A 301 -7.52 -7.43 -0.41
C ALA A 301 -6.19 -8.17 -0.67
N ASP A 302 -5.18 -7.95 0.17
CA ASP A 302 -3.88 -8.62 0.10
C ASP A 302 -4.02 -10.15 0.21
N MET A 303 -4.84 -10.61 1.17
CA MET A 303 -5.14 -12.04 1.35
C MET A 303 -5.85 -12.63 0.12
N GLY A 304 -6.86 -11.93 -0.41
CA GLY A 304 -7.59 -12.34 -1.60
C GLY A 304 -6.70 -12.44 -2.83
N GLU A 305 -5.88 -11.42 -3.08
CA GLU A 305 -4.97 -11.38 -4.23
C GLU A 305 -3.85 -12.42 -4.17
N SER A 306 -3.32 -12.67 -2.97
CA SER A 306 -2.20 -13.57 -2.73
C SER A 306 -2.61 -15.05 -2.79
N TYR A 307 -3.81 -15.36 -2.31
CA TYR A 307 -4.33 -16.74 -2.29
C TYR A 307 -5.36 -17.02 -3.39
N VAL A 308 -5.43 -16.19 -4.43
CA VAL A 308 -6.44 -16.30 -5.49
C VAL A 308 -6.46 -17.68 -6.16
N ASP A 309 -5.30 -18.33 -6.32
CA ASP A 309 -5.20 -19.66 -6.93
C ASP A 309 -5.82 -20.75 -6.04
N LEU A 310 -5.64 -20.63 -4.72
CA LEU A 310 -6.28 -21.52 -3.74
C LEU A 310 -7.78 -21.22 -3.64
N ILE A 311 -8.15 -19.94 -3.60
CA ILE A 311 -9.55 -19.50 -3.55
C ILE A 311 -10.32 -20.01 -4.77
N ALA A 312 -9.72 -19.94 -5.96
CA ALA A 312 -10.34 -20.40 -7.20
C ALA A 312 -10.71 -21.90 -7.21
N THR A 313 -10.18 -22.72 -6.28
CA THR A 313 -10.61 -24.11 -6.11
C THR A 313 -12.06 -24.24 -5.64
N GLY A 314 -12.62 -23.19 -5.02
CA GLY A 314 -14.02 -23.15 -4.58
C GLY A 314 -14.34 -24.09 -3.42
N SER A 315 -13.42 -24.26 -2.47
CA SER A 315 -13.71 -24.90 -1.18
C SER A 315 -14.61 -24.02 -0.31
N ASP A 316 -15.25 -24.59 0.71
CA ASP A 316 -16.12 -23.81 1.62
C ASP A 316 -15.36 -22.65 2.30
N ASP A 317 -14.11 -22.89 2.73
CA ASP A 317 -13.23 -21.85 3.30
C ASP A 317 -12.92 -20.74 2.28
N SER A 318 -12.69 -21.11 1.02
CA SER A 318 -12.46 -20.14 -0.07
C SER A 318 -13.67 -19.22 -0.23
N ILE A 319 -14.88 -19.77 -0.10
CA ILE A 319 -16.12 -19.02 -0.22
C ILE A 319 -16.34 -18.08 0.96
N GLN A 320 -15.88 -18.44 2.17
CA GLN A 320 -15.90 -17.52 3.30
C GLN A 320 -15.01 -16.29 3.06
N ILE A 321 -13.82 -16.49 2.50
CA ILE A 321 -12.92 -15.39 2.12
C ILE A 321 -13.58 -14.49 1.08
N VAL A 322 -14.18 -15.07 0.03
CA VAL A 322 -14.89 -14.30 -1.00
C VAL A 322 -16.07 -13.51 -0.44
N ASN A 323 -16.79 -14.05 0.55
CA ASN A 323 -17.86 -13.32 1.23
C ASN A 323 -17.31 -12.13 2.03
N ALA A 324 -16.17 -12.28 2.71
CA ALA A 324 -15.55 -11.15 3.41
C ALA A 324 -15.07 -10.07 2.43
N LEU A 325 -14.53 -10.45 1.28
CA LEU A 325 -14.16 -9.51 0.21
C LEU A 325 -15.40 -8.78 -0.37
N LEU A 326 -16.54 -9.44 -0.49
CA LEU A 326 -17.80 -8.79 -0.86
C LEU A 326 -18.25 -7.78 0.19
N GLU A 327 -18.00 -8.05 1.47
CA GLU A 327 -18.31 -7.10 2.55
C GLU A 327 -17.43 -5.86 2.48
N VAL A 328 -16.12 -6.01 2.21
CA VAL A 328 -15.24 -4.87 1.90
C VAL A 328 -15.74 -4.12 0.67
N THR A 329 -16.16 -4.84 -0.38
CA THR A 329 -16.72 -4.24 -1.60
C THR A 329 -18.04 -3.49 -1.33
N SER A 330 -18.72 -3.77 -0.21
CA SER A 330 -20.00 -3.13 0.16
C SER A 330 -19.85 -1.83 0.94
N LEU A 331 -18.64 -1.52 1.43
CA LEU A 331 -18.34 -0.27 2.15
C LEU A 331 -18.54 0.95 1.25
N LEU A 332 -19.06 2.06 1.79
CA LEU A 332 -19.53 3.17 0.96
C LEU A 332 -18.38 3.89 0.24
N GLU A 333 -17.26 4.00 0.92
CA GLU A 333 -16.05 4.69 0.54
C GLU A 333 -15.40 3.98 -0.67
N PHE A 334 -15.22 4.72 -1.76
CA PHE A 334 -14.75 4.13 -3.02
C PHE A 334 -13.29 3.69 -2.94
N ASP A 335 -12.43 4.47 -2.27
CA ASP A 335 -11.02 4.14 -2.09
C ASP A 335 -10.83 2.84 -1.28
N ILE A 336 -11.74 2.53 -0.36
CA ILE A 336 -11.76 1.26 0.39
C ILE A 336 -12.33 0.12 -0.48
N SER A 337 -13.53 0.29 -1.02
CA SER A 337 -14.20 -0.78 -1.78
C SER A 337 -13.43 -1.21 -3.04
N SER A 338 -12.77 -0.25 -3.71
CA SER A 338 -11.96 -0.50 -4.92
C SER A 338 -10.69 -1.32 -4.66
N MET A 339 -10.21 -1.44 -3.42
CA MET A 339 -9.07 -2.29 -3.08
C MET A 339 -9.28 -3.75 -3.48
N THR A 340 -10.53 -4.21 -3.55
CA THR A 340 -10.88 -5.59 -3.91
C THR A 340 -10.93 -5.84 -5.42
N PHE A 341 -10.88 -4.80 -6.26
CA PHE A 341 -11.14 -4.94 -7.70
C PHE A 341 -10.09 -5.78 -8.42
N ASN A 342 -8.82 -5.64 -8.02
CA ASN A 342 -7.72 -6.48 -8.52
C ASN A 342 -7.92 -7.96 -8.19
N PHE A 343 -8.43 -8.28 -7.00
CA PHE A 343 -8.80 -9.65 -6.65
C PHE A 343 -9.87 -10.19 -7.60
N TRP A 344 -10.95 -9.45 -7.84
CA TRP A 344 -12.02 -9.89 -8.74
C TRP A 344 -11.53 -10.15 -10.17
N HIS A 345 -10.66 -9.27 -10.68
CA HIS A 345 -10.01 -9.45 -11.97
C HIS A 345 -9.17 -10.73 -12.03
N ARG A 346 -8.32 -10.96 -11.00
CA ARG A 346 -7.46 -12.15 -10.91
C ARG A 346 -8.28 -13.43 -10.74
N LEU A 347 -9.35 -13.40 -9.94
CA LEU A 347 -10.24 -14.54 -9.73
C LEU A 347 -10.93 -14.90 -11.04
N LYS A 348 -11.50 -13.93 -11.76
CA LYS A 348 -12.07 -14.15 -13.10
C LYS A 348 -11.04 -14.82 -14.02
N ARG A 349 -9.81 -14.30 -14.03
CA ARG A 349 -8.74 -14.84 -14.87
C ARG A 349 -8.49 -16.32 -14.59
N ASN A 350 -8.47 -16.71 -13.31
CA ASN A 350 -8.29 -18.09 -12.88
C ASN A 350 -9.49 -19.00 -13.18
N LEU A 351 -10.70 -18.46 -13.24
CA LEU A 351 -11.92 -19.20 -13.56
C LEU A 351 -12.13 -19.42 -15.07
N ILE A 352 -11.56 -18.55 -15.91
CA ILE A 352 -11.84 -18.55 -17.36
C ILE A 352 -10.65 -19.05 -18.17
N LYS A 353 -9.42 -18.68 -17.81
CA LYS A 353 -8.25 -19.04 -18.62
C LYS A 353 -8.02 -20.55 -18.62
N ARG A 354 -7.80 -21.11 -19.81
CA ARG A 354 -7.51 -22.53 -20.02
C ARG A 354 -6.25 -22.97 -19.26
N ASP A 355 -5.26 -22.10 -19.14
CA ASP A 355 -3.98 -22.37 -18.47
C ASP A 355 -4.16 -22.81 -17.00
N SER A 356 -5.20 -22.31 -16.33
CA SER A 356 -5.53 -22.66 -14.93
C SER A 356 -6.04 -24.10 -14.76
N TYR A 357 -6.29 -24.83 -15.86
CA TYR A 357 -6.86 -26.18 -15.85
C TYR A 357 -5.95 -27.23 -16.53
N VAL A 358 -4.75 -26.85 -16.99
CA VAL A 358 -3.86 -27.75 -17.76
C VAL A 358 -3.52 -29.04 -16.99
N SER A 359 -3.53 -29.00 -15.66
CA SER A 359 -3.28 -30.17 -14.80
C SER A 359 -4.32 -31.29 -14.89
N TYR A 360 -5.53 -31.04 -15.42
CA TYR A 360 -6.62 -32.03 -15.44
C TYR A 360 -6.55 -33.01 -16.62
N GLY A 361 -5.54 -32.90 -17.48
CA GLY A 361 -5.12 -33.90 -18.47
C GLY A 361 -6.06 -34.11 -19.67
N SER A 362 -7.38 -34.16 -19.47
CA SER A 362 -8.39 -34.37 -20.51
C SER A 362 -9.33 -33.18 -20.66
N GLU A 363 -9.77 -32.88 -21.88
CA GLU A 363 -10.69 -31.75 -22.15
C GLU A 363 -12.02 -31.89 -21.41
N VAL A 364 -12.53 -33.12 -21.25
CA VAL A 364 -13.77 -33.40 -20.51
C VAL A 364 -13.60 -33.06 -19.02
N ALA A 365 -12.48 -33.43 -18.40
CA ALA A 365 -12.21 -33.12 -17.01
C ALA A 365 -11.99 -31.62 -16.79
N ILE A 366 -11.30 -30.94 -17.72
CA ILE A 366 -11.11 -29.48 -17.72
C ILE A 366 -12.47 -28.79 -17.73
N GLU A 367 -13.36 -29.17 -18.66
CA GLU A 367 -14.65 -28.53 -18.81
C GLU A 367 -15.58 -28.82 -17.62
N ALA A 368 -15.55 -30.05 -17.07
CA ALA A 368 -16.31 -30.39 -15.88
C ALA A 368 -15.87 -29.56 -14.66
N GLU A 369 -14.56 -29.43 -14.42
CA GLU A 369 -14.03 -28.66 -13.30
C GLU A 369 -14.27 -27.15 -13.48
N LYS A 370 -14.12 -26.65 -14.70
CA LYS A 370 -14.44 -25.25 -15.03
C LYS A 370 -15.91 -24.95 -14.70
N ASN A 371 -16.83 -25.79 -15.18
CA ASN A 371 -18.26 -25.62 -14.91
C ASN A 371 -18.59 -25.71 -13.42
N ARG A 372 -17.95 -26.63 -12.68
CA ARG A 372 -18.10 -26.73 -11.22
C ARG A 372 -17.69 -25.43 -10.52
N ARG A 373 -16.49 -24.91 -10.81
CA ARG A 373 -16.00 -23.65 -10.21
C ARG A 373 -16.89 -22.47 -10.60
N LEU A 374 -17.28 -22.34 -11.87
CA LEU A 374 -18.18 -21.28 -12.31
C LEU A 374 -19.53 -21.34 -11.57
N GLN A 375 -20.10 -22.53 -11.39
CA GLN A 375 -21.36 -22.69 -10.65
C GLN A 375 -21.26 -22.19 -9.21
N VAL A 376 -20.11 -22.42 -8.55
CA VAL A 376 -19.84 -21.97 -7.18
C VAL A 376 -19.70 -20.44 -7.11
N PHE A 377 -19.01 -19.82 -8.08
CA PHE A 377 -18.69 -18.39 -8.02
C PHE A 377 -19.72 -17.45 -8.66
N ARG A 378 -20.57 -17.93 -9.57
CA ARG A 378 -21.61 -17.11 -10.23
C ARG A 378 -22.45 -16.28 -9.26
N PRO A 379 -23.02 -16.84 -8.17
CA PRO A 379 -23.81 -16.04 -7.22
C PRO A 379 -23.00 -14.90 -6.56
N LYS A 380 -21.69 -15.09 -6.39
CA LYS A 380 -20.79 -14.07 -5.82
C LYS A 380 -20.53 -12.94 -6.79
N PHE A 381 -20.35 -13.25 -8.07
CA PHE A 381 -20.25 -12.23 -9.12
C PHE A 381 -21.59 -11.51 -9.37
N GLU A 382 -22.74 -12.17 -9.21
CA GLU A 382 -24.06 -11.49 -9.24
C GLU A 382 -24.19 -10.47 -8.10
N THR A 383 -23.67 -10.83 -6.92
CA THR A 383 -23.64 -9.93 -5.76
C THR A 383 -22.68 -8.77 -6.02
N LEU A 384 -21.50 -9.03 -6.57
CA LEU A 384 -20.52 -8.02 -6.97
C LEU A 384 -21.13 -6.99 -7.93
N VAL A 385 -21.75 -7.45 -9.03
CA VAL A 385 -22.44 -6.56 -10.00
C VAL A 385 -23.45 -5.69 -9.26
N SER A 386 -24.20 -6.27 -8.32
CA SER A 386 -25.20 -5.53 -7.55
C SER A 386 -24.58 -4.46 -6.65
N LEU A 387 -23.43 -4.73 -6.03
CA LEU A 387 -22.72 -3.80 -5.16
C LEU A 387 -21.99 -2.67 -5.91
N VAL A 388 -21.45 -2.94 -7.10
CA VAL A 388 -20.71 -1.90 -7.84
C VAL A 388 -21.64 -1.01 -8.69
N SER A 389 -22.81 -1.52 -9.11
CA SER A 389 -23.69 -0.81 -10.06
C SER A 389 -24.24 0.53 -9.57
N PHE A 390 -24.37 0.76 -8.26
CA PHE A 390 -24.88 2.05 -7.77
C PHE A 390 -23.77 3.11 -7.63
N ARG A 391 -22.50 2.71 -7.62
CA ARG A 391 -21.35 3.61 -7.40
C ARG A 391 -21.07 4.55 -8.57
N VAL A 392 -21.67 4.27 -9.72
CA VAL A 392 -21.58 5.11 -10.92
C VAL A 392 -22.68 6.18 -10.96
N GLU A 393 -23.58 6.20 -9.96
CA GLU A 393 -24.63 7.19 -9.84
C GLU A 393 -24.04 8.59 -9.62
N TYR A 394 -24.57 9.56 -10.37
CA TYR A 394 -24.16 10.96 -10.21
C TYR A 394 -24.57 11.49 -8.83
N PRO A 395 -23.66 12.14 -8.09
CA PRO A 395 -24.01 12.88 -6.88
C PRO A 395 -25.02 14.02 -7.15
N GLU A 396 -25.88 14.35 -6.18
CA GLU A 396 -26.87 15.42 -6.33
C GLU A 396 -26.22 16.79 -6.57
N ASP A 397 -25.04 16.99 -5.98
CA ASP A 397 -24.20 18.19 -6.05
C ASP A 397 -23.13 18.11 -7.15
N TYR A 398 -23.23 17.19 -8.12
CA TYR A 398 -22.25 17.05 -9.20
C TYR A 398 -21.95 18.36 -9.97
N HIS A 399 -22.91 19.28 -10.02
CA HIS A 399 -22.75 20.58 -10.65
C HIS A 399 -21.78 21.52 -9.91
N THR A 400 -21.62 21.35 -8.58
CA THR A 400 -20.67 22.12 -7.75
C THR A 400 -19.28 21.51 -7.68
N PHE A 401 -19.09 20.32 -8.26
CA PHE A 401 -17.79 19.64 -8.26
C PHE A 401 -16.71 20.47 -8.95
N SER A 402 -15.51 20.44 -8.36
CA SER A 402 -14.31 20.96 -9.01
C SER A 402 -13.92 20.09 -10.21
N GLU A 403 -12.97 20.57 -11.02
CA GLU A 403 -12.42 19.76 -12.12
C GLU A 403 -11.65 18.53 -11.62
N GLU A 404 -11.16 18.56 -10.38
CA GLU A 404 -10.52 17.41 -9.72
C GLU A 404 -11.57 16.37 -9.33
N ASP A 405 -12.61 16.76 -8.60
CA ASP A 405 -13.69 15.85 -8.19
C ASP A 405 -14.40 15.21 -9.41
N ARG A 406 -14.56 15.97 -10.50
CA ARG A 406 -15.09 15.44 -11.76
C ARG A 406 -14.16 14.41 -12.41
N ARG A 407 -12.83 14.58 -12.29
CA ARG A 407 -11.85 13.60 -12.77
C ARG A 407 -11.91 12.33 -11.92
N ASP A 408 -12.00 12.48 -10.61
CA ASP A 408 -12.05 11.36 -9.68
C ASP A 408 -13.34 10.55 -9.89
N PHE A 409 -14.49 11.22 -10.04
CA PHE A 409 -15.74 10.54 -10.38
C PHE A 409 -15.68 9.81 -11.73
N ARG A 410 -15.00 10.37 -12.74
CA ARG A 410 -14.78 9.65 -14.00
C ARG A 410 -13.91 8.40 -13.78
N HIS A 411 -12.89 8.48 -12.95
CA HIS A 411 -12.06 7.33 -12.59
C HIS A 411 -12.89 6.23 -11.90
N VAL A 412 -13.77 6.60 -10.97
CA VAL A 412 -14.74 5.68 -10.34
C VAL A 412 -15.56 4.94 -11.41
N ARG A 413 -16.14 5.68 -12.36
CA ARG A 413 -16.97 5.10 -13.42
C ARG A 413 -16.20 4.16 -14.33
N TYR A 414 -14.94 4.46 -14.66
CA TYR A 414 -14.09 3.55 -15.43
C TYR A 414 -13.72 2.30 -14.66
N ALA A 415 -13.31 2.43 -13.39
CA ALA A 415 -12.98 1.30 -12.54
C ALA A 415 -14.17 0.34 -12.35
N VAL A 416 -15.37 0.88 -12.12
CA VAL A 416 -16.60 0.06 -12.05
C VAL A 416 -16.91 -0.60 -13.39
N SER A 417 -16.74 0.10 -14.51
CA SER A 417 -16.90 -0.48 -15.85
C SER A 417 -15.98 -1.69 -16.07
N ASP A 418 -14.72 -1.60 -15.65
CA ASP A 418 -13.76 -2.70 -15.78
C ASP A 418 -14.18 -3.92 -14.94
N VAL A 419 -14.63 -3.71 -13.69
CA VAL A 419 -15.13 -4.79 -12.83
C VAL A 419 -16.42 -5.41 -13.39
N LEU A 420 -17.31 -4.61 -13.98
CA LEU A 420 -18.52 -5.11 -14.64
C LEU A 420 -18.18 -5.98 -15.85
N LEU A 421 -17.17 -5.61 -16.65
CA LEU A 421 -16.68 -6.43 -17.75
C LEU A 421 -16.11 -7.76 -17.24
N ASP A 422 -15.29 -7.71 -16.19
CA ASP A 422 -14.74 -8.91 -15.57
C ASP A 422 -15.85 -9.83 -15.03
N ALA A 423 -16.85 -9.28 -14.34
CA ALA A 423 -18.00 -10.05 -13.88
C ALA A 423 -18.80 -10.66 -15.03
N THR A 424 -18.95 -9.92 -16.12
CA THR A 424 -19.69 -10.37 -17.31
C THR A 424 -19.02 -11.55 -18.01
N GLU A 425 -17.70 -11.63 -18.02
CA GLU A 425 -17.01 -12.80 -18.56
C GLU A 425 -17.31 -14.08 -17.75
N VAL A 426 -17.55 -13.97 -16.44
CA VAL A 426 -17.86 -15.11 -15.56
C VAL A 426 -19.35 -15.50 -15.61
N LEU A 427 -20.24 -14.50 -15.61
CA LEU A 427 -21.69 -14.69 -15.60
C LEU A 427 -22.28 -14.98 -16.98
N GLY A 428 -21.62 -14.47 -18.04
CA GLY A 428 -22.16 -14.37 -19.39
C GLY A 428 -22.90 -13.05 -19.62
N GLY A 429 -22.84 -12.53 -20.85
CA GLY A 429 -23.47 -11.28 -21.27
C GLY A 429 -24.96 -11.19 -20.94
N ASP A 430 -25.72 -12.21 -21.34
CA ASP A 430 -27.18 -12.22 -21.21
C ASP A 430 -27.63 -12.28 -19.73
N SER A 431 -26.91 -13.06 -18.90
CA SER A 431 -27.16 -13.13 -17.45
C SER A 431 -26.90 -11.78 -16.76
N THR A 432 -25.78 -11.13 -17.07
CA THR A 432 -25.47 -9.81 -16.50
C THR A 432 -26.47 -8.76 -16.98
N LEU A 433 -26.85 -8.79 -18.27
CA LEU A 433 -27.86 -7.89 -18.82
C LEU A 433 -29.21 -8.04 -18.09
N LYS A 434 -29.63 -9.27 -17.77
CA LYS A 434 -30.84 -9.52 -17.00
C LYS A 434 -30.79 -8.91 -15.60
N LEU A 435 -29.65 -8.99 -14.93
CA LEU A 435 -29.45 -8.38 -13.61
C LEU A 435 -29.52 -6.85 -13.68
N LEU A 436 -28.82 -6.24 -14.63
CA LEU A 436 -28.79 -4.78 -14.81
C LEU A 436 -30.12 -4.21 -15.30
N SER A 437 -30.83 -4.90 -16.19
CA SER A 437 -32.16 -4.50 -16.66
C SER A 437 -33.21 -4.52 -15.55
N THR A 438 -33.11 -5.48 -14.62
CA THR A 438 -33.97 -5.51 -13.42
C THR A 438 -33.73 -4.26 -12.56
N LYS A 439 -32.47 -3.85 -12.38
CA LYS A 439 -32.13 -2.60 -11.68
C LYS A 439 -32.64 -1.36 -12.41
N LEU A 440 -32.53 -1.32 -13.74
CA LEU A 440 -33.08 -0.24 -14.55
C LEU A 440 -34.61 -0.11 -14.37
N ALA A 441 -35.33 -1.24 -14.42
CA ALA A 441 -36.78 -1.26 -14.23
C ALA A 441 -37.18 -0.78 -12.83
N GLN A 442 -36.43 -1.16 -11.79
CA GLN A 442 -36.64 -0.67 -10.42
C GLN A 442 -36.38 0.84 -10.31
N ALA A 443 -35.27 1.33 -10.84
CA ALA A 443 -34.93 2.76 -10.84
C ALA A 443 -35.99 3.59 -11.58
N TYR A 444 -36.43 3.12 -12.75
CA TYR A 444 -37.47 3.76 -13.54
C TYR A 444 -38.84 3.77 -12.84
N GLY A 445 -39.20 2.65 -12.18
CA GLY A 445 -40.44 2.55 -11.40
C GLY A 445 -40.49 3.53 -10.23
N SER A 446 -39.39 3.71 -9.50
CA SER A 446 -39.28 4.71 -8.42
C SER A 446 -39.35 6.14 -8.95
N CYS A 447 -38.69 6.41 -10.08
CA CYS A 447 -38.67 7.72 -10.75
C CYS A 447 -40.08 8.22 -11.10
N ASN A 448 -40.97 7.34 -11.56
CA ASN A 448 -42.33 7.69 -11.97
C ASN A 448 -43.31 7.95 -10.80
N ASN A 449 -42.96 7.55 -9.58
CA ASN A 449 -43.83 7.67 -8.40
C ASN A 449 -43.52 8.89 -7.54
N GLU A 450 -42.40 9.59 -7.78
CA GLU A 450 -41.97 10.76 -7.01
C GLU A 450 -42.38 12.08 -7.68
N GLN A 451 -42.63 13.13 -6.87
CA GLN A 451 -42.95 14.47 -7.35
C GLN A 451 -41.78 15.15 -8.08
N ASN A 452 -40.55 14.64 -7.89
CA ASN A 452 -39.34 15.05 -8.60
C ASN A 452 -38.60 13.80 -9.09
N PRO A 453 -38.67 13.45 -10.38
CA PRO A 453 -38.04 12.24 -10.90
C PRO A 453 -36.51 12.31 -10.79
N LYS A 454 -35.90 11.51 -9.91
CA LYS A 454 -34.44 11.35 -9.85
C LYS A 454 -33.94 10.59 -11.08
N TRP A 455 -33.12 11.25 -11.91
CA TRP A 455 -32.57 10.69 -13.14
C TRP A 455 -31.29 9.89 -12.90
N GLN A 456 -30.60 10.14 -11.78
CA GLN A 456 -29.28 9.59 -11.47
C GLN A 456 -29.28 8.06 -11.35
N PRO A 457 -30.23 7.40 -10.65
CA PRO A 457 -30.28 5.95 -10.57
C PRO A 457 -30.56 5.27 -11.93
N VAL A 458 -31.39 5.92 -12.75
CA VAL A 458 -31.73 5.45 -14.10
C VAL A 458 -30.51 5.54 -15.02
N GLU A 459 -29.78 6.65 -14.96
CA GLU A 459 -28.55 6.85 -15.72
C GLU A 459 -27.46 5.87 -15.31
N ALA A 460 -27.28 5.64 -14.01
CA ALA A 460 -26.33 4.68 -13.47
C ALA A 460 -26.57 3.27 -14.05
N ALA A 461 -27.82 2.81 -14.02
CA ALA A 461 -28.18 1.51 -14.58
C ALA A 461 -27.93 1.42 -16.10
N LEU A 462 -28.23 2.48 -16.86
CA LEU A 462 -27.95 2.54 -18.29
C LEU A 462 -26.45 2.57 -18.58
N PHE A 463 -25.66 3.29 -17.79
CA PHE A 463 -24.20 3.29 -17.91
C PHE A 463 -23.63 1.89 -17.70
N CYS A 464 -24.11 1.15 -16.70
CA CYS A 464 -23.70 -0.24 -16.49
C CYS A 464 -24.07 -1.15 -17.68
N ILE A 465 -25.28 -1.00 -18.25
CA ILE A 465 -25.70 -1.76 -19.44
C ILE A 465 -24.82 -1.39 -20.64
N GLN A 466 -24.47 -0.11 -20.77
CA GLN A 466 -23.58 0.37 -21.82
C GLN A 466 -22.18 -0.23 -21.70
N ALA A 467 -21.63 -0.31 -20.49
CA ALA A 467 -20.31 -0.87 -20.24
C ALA A 467 -20.20 -2.31 -20.78
N ILE A 468 -21.21 -3.13 -20.55
CA ILE A 468 -21.21 -4.55 -20.96
C ILE A 468 -21.76 -4.79 -22.37
N ALA A 469 -22.19 -3.75 -23.09
CA ALA A 469 -22.99 -3.90 -24.30
C ALA A 469 -22.32 -4.80 -25.36
N ARG A 470 -20.99 -4.73 -25.51
CA ARG A 470 -20.22 -5.54 -26.47
C ARG A 470 -20.15 -7.03 -26.12
N SER A 471 -20.43 -7.39 -24.87
CA SER A 471 -20.37 -8.77 -24.37
C SER A 471 -21.72 -9.49 -24.47
N VAL A 472 -22.79 -8.77 -24.77
CA VAL A 472 -24.14 -9.33 -24.96
C VAL A 472 -24.24 -9.97 -26.34
N SER A 473 -24.93 -11.11 -26.43
CA SER A 473 -25.17 -11.79 -27.71
C SER A 473 -26.02 -10.96 -28.66
N ILE A 474 -25.70 -10.99 -29.95
CA ILE A 474 -26.52 -10.36 -31.00
C ILE A 474 -27.88 -11.07 -31.14
N GLU A 475 -27.97 -12.32 -30.68
CA GLU A 475 -29.19 -13.12 -30.71
C GLU A 475 -30.10 -12.89 -29.49
N GLU A 476 -29.72 -12.01 -28.54
CA GLU A 476 -30.55 -11.69 -27.38
C GLU A 476 -31.80 -10.91 -27.84
N ARG A 477 -32.98 -11.52 -27.63
CA ARG A 477 -34.26 -11.04 -28.17
C ARG A 477 -35.30 -10.71 -27.11
N GLU A 478 -35.01 -10.93 -25.83
CA GLU A 478 -35.97 -10.75 -24.76
C GLU A 478 -35.76 -9.41 -24.06
N ILE A 479 -34.54 -9.11 -23.62
CA ILE A 479 -34.24 -8.01 -22.70
C ILE A 479 -33.83 -6.74 -23.46
N LEU A 480 -32.97 -6.85 -24.46
CA LEU A 480 -32.51 -5.71 -25.28
C LEU A 480 -33.68 -4.93 -25.88
N PRO A 481 -34.70 -5.57 -26.50
CA PRO A 481 -35.85 -4.82 -27.02
C PRO A 481 -36.65 -4.09 -25.93
N GLN A 482 -36.74 -4.67 -24.73
CA GLN A 482 -37.42 -4.02 -23.59
C GLN A 482 -36.66 -2.77 -23.15
N VAL A 483 -35.33 -2.86 -22.99
CA VAL A 483 -34.49 -1.70 -22.64
C VAL A 483 -34.59 -0.60 -23.72
N MET A 484 -34.57 -0.98 -25.00
CA MET A 484 -34.74 -0.04 -26.11
C MET A 484 -36.11 0.66 -26.07
N SER A 485 -37.17 -0.05 -25.73
CA SER A 485 -38.52 0.51 -25.63
C SER A 485 -38.67 1.51 -24.47
N LEU A 486 -37.80 1.43 -23.46
CA LEU A 486 -37.78 2.35 -22.32
C LEU A 486 -37.07 3.67 -22.64
N LEU A 487 -36.10 3.68 -23.57
CA LEU A 487 -35.30 4.88 -23.89
C LEU A 487 -36.14 6.13 -24.22
N PRO A 488 -37.21 6.07 -25.04
CA PRO A 488 -38.00 7.25 -25.37
C PRO A 488 -38.80 7.80 -24.18
N CYS A 489 -39.02 6.97 -23.16
CA CYS A 489 -39.82 7.29 -21.98
C CYS A 489 -38.96 7.83 -20.82
N LEU A 490 -37.64 7.94 -21.00
CA LEU A 490 -36.73 8.38 -19.96
C LEU A 490 -36.85 9.90 -19.66
N PRO A 491 -36.55 10.33 -18.43
CA PRO A 491 -36.50 11.75 -18.09
C PRO A 491 -35.57 12.55 -19.00
N HIS A 492 -35.97 13.76 -19.38
CA HIS A 492 -35.14 14.64 -20.21
C HIS A 492 -34.07 15.34 -19.35
N HIS A 493 -32.90 14.69 -19.20
CA HIS A 493 -31.71 15.25 -18.56
C HIS A 493 -30.48 15.08 -19.46
N GLU A 494 -29.57 16.06 -19.50
CA GLU A 494 -28.46 16.10 -20.47
C GLU A 494 -27.56 14.85 -20.39
N GLN A 495 -27.07 14.52 -19.19
CA GLN A 495 -26.21 13.37 -18.95
C GLN A 495 -26.91 12.04 -19.31
N LEU A 496 -28.19 11.89 -18.95
CA LEU A 496 -28.98 10.71 -19.26
C LEU A 496 -29.18 10.54 -20.78
N LEU A 497 -29.46 11.64 -21.48
CA LEU A 497 -29.59 11.64 -22.94
C LEU A 497 -28.25 11.34 -23.64
N GLN A 498 -27.13 11.83 -23.11
CA GLN A 498 -25.80 11.50 -23.63
C GLN A 498 -25.50 10.00 -23.48
N THR A 499 -25.72 9.42 -22.30
CA THR A 499 -25.55 7.99 -22.03
C THR A 499 -26.46 7.14 -22.92
N GLY A 500 -27.75 7.50 -23.03
CA GLY A 500 -28.71 6.81 -23.90
C GLY A 500 -28.35 6.89 -25.39
N SER A 501 -27.90 8.06 -25.87
CA SER A 501 -27.49 8.25 -27.28
C SER A 501 -26.21 7.47 -27.60
N SER A 502 -25.26 7.43 -26.66
CA SER A 502 -24.02 6.65 -26.81
C SER A 502 -24.29 5.15 -26.82
N TRP A 503 -25.21 4.67 -25.97
CA TRP A 503 -25.66 3.28 -26.01
C TRP A 503 -26.35 2.93 -27.33
N LEU A 504 -27.23 3.79 -27.84
CA LEU A 504 -27.85 3.62 -29.17
C LEU A 504 -26.81 3.54 -30.30
N ALA A 505 -25.72 4.30 -30.22
CA ALA A 505 -24.65 4.22 -31.19
C ALA A 505 -23.90 2.88 -31.14
N LEU A 506 -23.70 2.33 -29.93
CA LEU A 506 -23.05 1.03 -29.72
C LEU A 506 -23.95 -0.15 -30.13
N SER A 507 -25.26 -0.03 -29.90
CA SER A 507 -26.25 -1.06 -30.23
C SER A 507 -26.65 -1.07 -31.72
N ARG A 508 -26.30 -0.05 -32.50
CA ARG A 508 -26.50 -0.06 -33.97
C ARG A 508 -25.78 -1.21 -34.67
N CYS A 509 -24.74 -1.79 -34.07
CA CYS A 509 -24.11 -3.01 -34.58
C CYS A 509 -24.94 -4.28 -34.40
N TYR A 510 -26.01 -4.24 -33.59
CA TYR A 510 -26.84 -5.41 -33.26
C TYR A 510 -28.07 -5.58 -34.17
N PHE A 511 -28.38 -4.58 -35.00
CA PHE A 511 -29.63 -4.52 -35.78
C PHE A 511 -29.41 -4.19 -37.28
N LEU A 512 -28.17 -4.27 -37.76
CA LEU A 512 -27.85 -4.45 -39.19
C LEU A 512 -27.62 -5.95 -39.43
#